data_AF-A0A5E3WXL3-F1
#
_entry.id   AF-A0A5E3WXL3-F1
#
_cell.length_a   1.000
_cell.length_b   1.000
_cell.length_c   1.000
_cell.angle_alpha   90.00
_cell.angle_beta   90.00
_cell.angle_gamma   90.00
#
_symmetry.space_group_name_H-M   'P 1'
#
loop_
_entity.id
_entity.type
_entity.pdbx_description
1 polymer ?
#
loop_
_entity_poly.entity_id
_entity_poly.type
_entity_poly.pdbx_seq_one_letter_code
_entity_poly.pdbx_strand_id
1 'polypeptide(L)'
;MLPVKPPRGMDHAECLYLDSRLSGLYRTVFKSMADIERLRASSGLSSPSTPAWATVKHFRQGPGAAWGIAAESLALVLYYLASEEHLSGDEVEKYRAAAQYTHSWLHDDNFDGSNETWHADPVDGEEDWQGNPATAPVVHNAVRVAYDLEVSRRAGGTS
;
A
#
# COMPACT_ATOMS: atom_id res chain seq x y z
N MET A 1 -0.60 0.25 27.53
CA MET A 1 -1.67 -0.30 26.67
C MET A 1 -1.38 0.26 25.28
N LEU A 2 -1.26 -0.57 24.24
CA LEU A 2 -1.06 -0.04 22.89
C LEU A 2 -2.34 0.67 22.46
N PRO A 3 -2.25 1.89 21.89
CA PRO A 3 -3.44 2.68 21.57
C PRO A 3 -4.27 2.03 20.46
N VAL A 4 -3.65 1.31 19.52
CA VAL A 4 -4.33 0.58 18.44
C VAL A 4 -4.17 -0.93 18.62
N LYS A 5 -5.27 -1.69 18.46
CA LYS A 5 -5.22 -3.16 18.43
C LYS A 5 -4.70 -3.65 17.08
N PRO A 6 -3.70 -4.54 17.06
CA PRO A 6 -3.25 -5.18 15.83
C PRO A 6 -4.40 -5.90 15.10
N PRO A 7 -4.33 -6.04 13.78
CA PRO A 7 -5.29 -6.84 13.01
C PRO A 7 -5.35 -8.29 13.52
N ARG A 8 -6.50 -8.94 13.29
CA ARG A 8 -6.72 -10.32 13.76
C ARG A 8 -5.61 -11.24 13.22
N GLY A 9 -4.97 -11.98 14.13
CA GLY A 9 -3.93 -12.96 13.77
C GLY A 9 -2.54 -12.36 13.59
N MET A 10 -2.35 -11.08 13.92
CA MET A 10 -1.04 -10.44 14.02
C MET A 10 -0.87 -9.79 15.40
N ASP A 11 0.37 -9.62 15.84
CA ASP A 11 0.71 -8.80 16.99
C ASP A 11 1.41 -7.49 16.55
N HIS A 12 1.68 -6.61 17.51
CA HIS A 12 2.31 -5.31 17.24
C HIS A 12 3.70 -5.45 16.62
N ALA A 13 4.49 -6.42 17.08
CA ALA A 13 5.84 -6.64 16.58
C ALA A 13 5.81 -7.14 15.13
N GLU A 14 4.87 -8.03 14.79
CA GLU A 14 4.64 -8.47 13.41
C GLU A 14 4.23 -7.28 12.52
N CYS A 15 3.33 -6.42 12.96
CA CYS A 15 2.95 -5.22 12.19
C CYS A 15 4.15 -4.30 11.93
N LEU A 16 4.95 -3.99 12.96
CA LEU A 16 6.14 -3.14 12.79
C LEU A 16 7.20 -3.78 11.90
N TYR A 17 7.37 -5.11 11.97
CA TYR A 17 8.29 -5.83 11.10
C TYR A 17 7.86 -5.75 9.64
N LEU A 18 6.59 -6.00 9.35
CA LEU A 18 6.06 -5.96 7.99
C LEU A 18 6.10 -4.53 7.41
N ASP A 19 5.77 -3.51 8.21
CA ASP A 19 5.89 -2.10 7.80
C ASP A 19 7.36 -1.69 7.55
N SER A 20 8.29 -2.11 8.42
CA SER A 20 9.72 -1.89 8.19
C SER A 20 10.21 -2.58 6.92
N ARG A 21 9.68 -3.77 6.58
CA ARG A 21 9.99 -4.44 5.30
C ARG A 21 9.43 -3.65 4.12
N LEU A 22 8.19 -3.15 4.18
CA LEU A 22 7.62 -2.27 3.14
C LEU A 22 8.51 -1.05 2.91
N SER A 23 8.93 -0.39 3.99
CA SER A 23 9.87 0.74 3.96
C SER A 23 11.17 0.44 3.18
N GLY A 24 11.69 -0.79 3.28
CA GLY A 24 12.83 -1.26 2.49
C GLY A 24 12.48 -1.54 1.02
N LEU A 25 11.30 -2.12 0.78
CA LEU A 25 10.82 -2.46 -0.56
C LEU A 25 10.61 -1.23 -1.44
N TYR A 26 10.06 -0.12 -0.91
CA TYR A 26 9.89 1.11 -1.70
C TYR A 26 11.17 1.56 -2.42
N ARG A 27 12.32 1.45 -1.74
CA ARG A 27 13.63 1.82 -2.31
C ARG A 27 14.18 0.77 -3.27
N THR A 28 13.84 -0.50 -3.06
CA THR A 28 14.32 -1.63 -3.84
C THR A 28 13.52 -1.82 -5.12
N VAL A 29 12.20 -1.61 -5.06
CA VAL A 29 11.27 -1.76 -6.18
C VAL A 29 11.34 -0.55 -7.10
N PHE A 30 11.32 0.66 -6.56
CA PHE A 30 11.31 1.88 -7.36
C PHE A 30 12.73 2.40 -7.63
N LYS A 31 13.46 1.77 -8.56
CA LYS A 31 14.83 2.20 -8.92
C LYS A 31 14.83 3.36 -9.92
N SER A 32 13.84 3.39 -10.81
CA SER A 32 13.67 4.35 -11.89
C SER A 32 12.19 4.61 -12.19
N MET A 33 11.88 5.59 -13.05
CA MET A 33 10.52 5.79 -13.56
C MET A 33 10.03 4.60 -14.40
N ALA A 34 10.94 3.95 -15.13
CA ALA A 34 10.62 2.77 -15.94
C ALA A 34 10.12 1.60 -15.08
N ASP A 35 10.60 1.45 -13.84
CA ASP A 35 10.10 0.42 -12.93
C ASP A 35 8.65 0.68 -12.52
N ILE A 36 8.30 1.95 -12.25
CA ILE A 36 6.95 2.37 -11.90
C ILE A 36 6.01 2.14 -13.09
N GLU A 37 6.41 2.58 -14.28
CA GLU A 37 5.64 2.41 -15.52
C GLU A 37 5.43 0.93 -15.86
N ARG A 38 6.47 0.10 -15.70
CA ARG A 38 6.36 -1.35 -15.88
C ARG A 38 5.33 -1.95 -14.92
N LEU A 39 5.40 -1.63 -13.63
CA LEU A 39 4.46 -2.15 -12.63
C LEU A 39 3.03 -1.68 -12.89
N ARG A 40 2.83 -0.42 -13.28
CA ARG A 40 1.52 0.11 -13.72
C ARG A 40 0.97 -0.67 -14.91
N ALA A 41 1.80 -0.87 -15.94
CA ALA A 41 1.39 -1.57 -17.16
C ALA A 41 1.06 -3.05 -16.90
N SER A 42 1.83 -3.73 -16.06
CA SER A 42 1.60 -5.15 -15.75
C SER A 42 0.41 -5.39 -14.83
N SER A 43 0.19 -4.50 -13.85
CA SER A 43 -0.87 -4.68 -12.84
C SER A 43 -2.19 -4.01 -13.21
N GLY A 44 -2.16 -3.01 -14.10
CA GLY A 44 -3.28 -2.10 -14.33
C GLY A 44 -3.59 -1.16 -13.14
N LEU A 45 -2.73 -1.14 -12.11
CA LEU A 45 -2.91 -0.31 -10.92
C LEU A 45 -2.33 1.08 -11.16
N SER A 46 -3.16 2.09 -11.01
CA SER A 46 -2.77 3.49 -10.89
C SER A 46 -3.81 4.26 -10.09
N SER A 47 -3.40 5.34 -9.43
CA SER A 47 -4.34 6.27 -8.83
C SER A 47 -4.52 7.45 -9.79
N PRO A 48 -5.77 7.82 -10.16
CA PRO A 48 -6.00 9.01 -10.99
C PRO A 48 -5.56 10.30 -10.28
N SER A 49 -5.44 10.24 -8.95
CA SER A 49 -4.99 11.33 -8.09
C SER A 49 -3.47 11.38 -7.91
N THR A 50 -2.71 10.51 -8.59
CA THR A 50 -1.25 10.63 -8.63
C THR A 50 -0.86 11.70 -9.65
N PRO A 51 -0.18 12.78 -9.23
CA PRO A 51 0.19 13.85 -10.14
C PRO A 51 1.15 13.38 -11.23
N ALA A 52 0.99 13.90 -12.45
CA ALA A 52 1.84 13.54 -13.60
C ALA A 52 3.33 13.91 -13.40
N TRP A 53 3.61 14.88 -12.52
CA TRP A 53 4.98 15.28 -12.17
C TRP A 53 5.63 14.37 -11.12
N ALA A 54 4.89 13.41 -10.54
CA ALA A 54 5.40 12.53 -9.50
C ALA A 54 6.64 11.74 -9.99
N THR A 55 7.73 11.89 -9.24
CA THR A 55 9.02 11.26 -9.57
C THR A 55 9.27 10.01 -8.74
N VAL A 56 10.28 9.23 -9.14
CA VAL A 56 10.76 8.07 -8.38
C VAL A 56 11.09 8.40 -6.92
N LYS A 57 11.55 9.62 -6.63
CA LYS A 57 11.83 10.07 -5.26
C LYS A 57 10.57 10.09 -4.40
N HIS A 58 9.43 10.51 -4.96
CA HIS A 58 8.16 10.54 -4.25
C HIS A 58 7.62 9.14 -4.01
N PHE A 59 7.67 8.26 -5.01
CA PHE A 59 7.26 6.86 -4.85
C PHE A 59 8.09 6.11 -3.79
N ARG A 60 9.37 6.46 -3.63
CA ARG A 60 10.23 5.89 -2.58
C ARG A 60 9.88 6.34 -1.16
N GLN A 61 9.08 7.39 -0.99
CA GLN A 61 8.58 7.82 0.32
C GLN A 61 7.46 6.90 0.82
N GLY A 62 6.86 6.09 -0.05
CA GLY A 62 5.82 5.13 0.35
C GLY A 62 4.61 5.85 0.96
N PRO A 63 4.07 5.36 2.09
CA PRO A 63 2.91 5.96 2.75
C PRO A 63 3.14 7.39 3.26
N GLY A 64 4.39 7.84 3.38
CA GLY A 64 4.74 9.21 3.76
C GLY A 64 4.76 10.21 2.60
N ALA A 65 4.41 9.78 1.38
CA ALA A 65 4.22 10.71 0.25
C ALA A 65 2.89 11.47 0.39
N ALA A 66 2.75 12.57 -0.34
CA ALA A 66 1.48 13.29 -0.46
C ALA A 66 0.70 12.87 -1.72
N TRP A 67 -0.56 13.29 -1.83
CA TRP A 67 -1.45 12.98 -2.96
C TRP A 67 -1.66 11.48 -3.19
N GLY A 68 -2.24 11.11 -4.34
CA GLY A 68 -2.42 9.70 -4.73
C GLY A 68 -1.14 8.86 -4.77
N ILE A 69 0.05 9.47 -4.66
CA ILE A 69 1.35 8.80 -4.66
C ILE A 69 1.47 7.82 -3.48
N ALA A 70 1.00 8.19 -2.28
CA ALA A 70 1.09 7.34 -1.10
C ALA A 70 0.37 6.01 -1.30
N ALA A 71 -0.90 6.08 -1.70
CA ALA A 71 -1.74 4.93 -1.98
C ALA A 71 -1.21 4.11 -3.17
N GLU A 72 -0.84 4.77 -4.27
CA GLU A 72 -0.39 4.07 -5.46
C GLU A 72 0.95 3.36 -5.25
N SER A 73 1.90 4.02 -4.58
CA SER A 73 3.19 3.40 -4.28
C SER A 73 3.02 2.13 -3.45
N LEU A 74 2.15 2.15 -2.43
CA LEU A 74 1.81 0.95 -1.65
C LEU A 74 1.17 -0.13 -2.53
N ALA A 75 0.17 0.23 -3.35
CA ALA A 75 -0.48 -0.72 -4.26
C ALA A 75 0.51 -1.43 -5.20
N LEU A 76 1.45 -0.70 -5.79
CA LEU A 76 2.46 -1.27 -6.69
C LEU A 76 3.47 -2.17 -5.95
N VAL A 77 3.82 -1.85 -4.70
CA VAL A 77 4.67 -2.75 -3.88
C VAL A 77 3.93 -4.02 -3.47
N LEU A 78 2.64 -3.93 -3.12
CA LEU A 78 1.82 -5.11 -2.83
C LEU A 78 1.69 -6.01 -4.06
N TYR A 79 1.50 -5.42 -5.25
CA TYR A 79 1.54 -6.16 -6.50
C TYR A 79 2.90 -6.84 -6.73
N TYR A 80 4.01 -6.12 -6.53
CA TYR A 80 5.36 -6.69 -6.65
C TYR A 80 5.56 -7.93 -5.75
N LEU A 81 5.12 -7.85 -4.49
CA LEU A 81 5.16 -8.98 -3.56
C LEU A 81 4.37 -10.19 -4.08
N ALA A 82 3.22 -9.96 -4.71
CA ALA A 82 2.39 -11.02 -5.26
C ALA A 82 2.95 -11.63 -6.56
N SER A 83 3.48 -10.78 -7.46
CA SER A 83 3.88 -11.19 -8.80
C SER A 83 5.31 -11.70 -8.86
N GLU A 84 6.25 -11.04 -8.20
CA GLU A 84 7.69 -11.32 -8.27
C GLU A 84 8.18 -12.14 -7.08
N GLU A 85 7.64 -11.90 -5.87
CA GLU A 85 7.97 -12.70 -4.68
C GLU A 85 6.97 -13.85 -4.43
N HIS A 86 5.95 -13.98 -5.27
CA HIS A 86 4.96 -15.05 -5.26
C HIS A 86 4.20 -15.24 -3.95
N LEU A 87 4.08 -14.18 -3.13
CA LEU A 87 3.26 -14.23 -1.93
C LEU A 87 1.80 -14.53 -2.28
N SER A 88 1.13 -15.24 -1.38
CA SER A 88 -0.31 -15.49 -1.41
C SER A 88 -1.11 -14.20 -1.20
N GLY A 89 -2.39 -14.20 -1.58
CA GLY A 89 -3.28 -13.06 -1.34
C GLY A 89 -3.41 -12.76 0.16
N ASP A 90 -3.47 -13.79 1.00
CA ASP A 90 -3.51 -13.65 2.46
C ASP A 90 -2.24 -13.00 3.03
N GLU A 91 -1.06 -13.36 2.53
CA GLU A 91 0.20 -12.74 2.94
C GLU A 91 0.28 -11.28 2.48
N VAL A 92 -0.19 -10.97 1.27
CA VAL A 92 -0.25 -9.59 0.77
C VAL A 92 -1.23 -8.74 1.59
N GLU A 93 -2.38 -9.29 1.98
CA GLU A 93 -3.33 -8.61 2.86
C GLU A 93 -2.72 -8.32 4.25
N LYS A 94 -1.85 -9.19 4.77
CA LYS A 94 -1.11 -8.89 6.01
C LYS A 94 -0.23 -7.66 5.87
N TYR A 95 0.46 -7.47 4.74
CA TYR A 95 1.24 -6.24 4.49
C TYR A 95 0.35 -4.99 4.44
N ARG A 96 -0.78 -5.06 3.74
CA ARG A 96 -1.75 -3.95 3.71
C ARG A 96 -2.25 -3.61 5.11
N ALA A 97 -2.65 -4.63 5.87
CA ALA A 97 -3.18 -4.46 7.22
C ALA A 97 -2.12 -3.94 8.20
N ALA A 98 -0.85 -4.35 8.05
CA ALA A 98 0.27 -3.81 8.82
C ALA A 98 0.56 -2.33 8.49
N ALA A 99 0.52 -1.95 7.21
CA ALA A 99 0.63 -0.55 6.80
C ALA A 99 -0.51 0.31 7.35
N GLN A 100 -1.75 -0.19 7.28
CA GLN A 100 -2.91 0.47 7.87
C GLN A 100 -2.72 0.67 9.38
N TYR A 101 -2.36 -0.39 10.10
CA TYR A 101 -2.13 -0.36 11.53
C TYR A 101 -1.04 0.64 11.93
N THR A 102 0.11 0.61 11.25
CA THR A 102 1.27 1.44 11.60
C THR A 102 0.98 2.92 11.33
N HIS A 103 0.29 3.24 10.24
CA HIS A 103 -0.17 4.60 9.97
C HIS A 103 -1.09 5.11 11.08
N SER A 104 -2.14 4.36 11.44
CA SER A 104 -3.04 4.74 12.53
C SER A 104 -2.33 4.84 13.89
N TRP A 105 -1.32 4.01 14.12
CA TRP A 105 -0.52 4.07 15.35
C TRP A 105 0.39 5.31 15.44
N LEU A 106 0.94 5.77 14.32
CA LEU A 106 1.86 6.92 14.27
C LEU A 106 1.15 8.28 14.22
N HIS A 107 -0.08 8.33 13.73
CA HIS A 107 -0.76 9.59 13.39
C HIS A 107 -1.96 9.95 14.28
N ASP A 108 -2.30 9.17 15.31
CA ASP A 108 -3.54 9.38 16.08
C ASP A 108 -3.31 9.70 17.58
N ASP A 109 -3.76 10.91 17.98
CA ASP A 109 -3.93 11.38 19.38
C ASP A 109 -5.40 11.25 19.87
N ASN A 110 -6.38 10.88 19.02
CA ASN A 110 -7.80 10.73 19.37
C ASN A 110 -8.46 9.53 18.66
N PHE A 111 -8.17 8.37 19.24
CA PHE A 111 -8.52 6.98 18.89
C PHE A 111 -10.02 6.61 18.69
N ASP A 112 -10.96 7.55 18.58
CA ASP A 112 -12.35 7.20 18.26
C ASP A 112 -12.56 7.04 16.74
N GLY A 113 -12.07 5.93 16.20
CA GLY A 113 -12.59 5.41 14.93
C GLY A 113 -11.88 5.81 13.63
N SER A 114 -10.59 6.14 13.64
CA SER A 114 -9.84 6.52 12.42
C SER A 114 -9.53 5.32 11.47
N ASN A 115 -10.58 4.64 11.01
CA ASN A 115 -10.68 4.11 9.65
C ASN A 115 -10.77 5.27 8.64
N GLU A 116 -9.98 6.34 8.83
CA GLU A 116 -10.03 7.50 7.96
C GLU A 116 -9.67 7.03 6.56
N THR A 117 -10.69 7.02 5.72
CA THR A 117 -10.58 6.60 4.35
C THR A 117 -9.61 7.56 3.67
N TRP A 118 -8.72 7.08 2.83
CA TRP A 118 -7.85 7.96 2.06
C TRP A 118 -8.69 8.88 1.16
N HIS A 119 -8.61 10.19 1.36
CA HIS A 119 -9.42 11.18 0.64
C HIS A 119 -8.69 12.51 0.45
N ALA A 120 -9.18 13.29 -0.51
CA ALA A 120 -8.77 14.68 -0.72
C ALA A 120 -9.81 15.59 -0.07
N ASP A 121 -9.35 16.46 0.83
CA ASP A 121 -10.14 17.52 1.42
C ASP A 121 -9.68 18.89 0.89
N PRO A 122 -10.60 19.75 0.42
CA PRO A 122 -10.23 21.08 -0.04
C PRO A 122 -9.93 21.99 1.16
N VAL A 123 -8.68 22.48 1.25
CA VAL A 123 -8.24 23.48 2.23
C VAL A 123 -7.74 24.70 1.46
N ASP A 124 -8.37 25.86 1.68
CA ASP A 124 -8.04 27.13 1.01
C ASP A 124 -8.00 27.07 -0.53
N GLY A 125 -8.77 26.15 -1.13
CA GLY A 125 -8.84 25.97 -2.58
C GLY A 125 -7.76 25.04 -3.17
N GLU A 126 -6.94 24.42 -2.32
CA GLU A 126 -6.00 23.36 -2.69
C GLU A 126 -6.46 22.02 -2.11
N GLU A 127 -6.15 20.92 -2.81
CA GLU A 127 -6.44 19.57 -2.31
C GLU A 127 -5.36 19.16 -1.28
N ASP A 128 -5.76 19.06 -0.02
CA ASP A 128 -4.98 18.43 1.03
C ASP A 128 -5.40 16.96 1.15
N TRP A 129 -4.43 16.05 1.20
CA TRP A 129 -4.70 14.62 1.19
C TRP A 129 -4.55 14.05 2.58
N GLN A 130 -5.62 13.42 3.07
CA GLN A 130 -5.74 12.99 4.46
C GLN A 130 -6.23 11.53 4.57
N GLY A 131 -6.14 11.01 5.79
CA GLY A 131 -6.50 9.64 6.13
C GLY A 131 -5.39 8.63 5.84
N ASN A 132 -5.77 7.36 5.78
CA ASN A 132 -4.81 6.25 5.74
C ASN A 132 -4.65 5.69 4.31
N PRO A 133 -3.49 5.82 3.65
CA PRO A 133 -3.28 5.36 2.27
C PRO A 133 -3.63 3.89 2.03
N ALA A 134 -3.50 3.03 3.06
CA ALA A 134 -3.80 1.60 2.97
C ALA A 134 -5.30 1.26 2.82
N THR A 135 -6.16 2.28 2.94
CA THR A 135 -7.62 2.18 2.73
C THR A 135 -8.06 2.66 1.34
N ALA A 136 -7.13 3.15 0.52
CA ALA A 136 -7.45 3.66 -0.80
C ALA A 136 -7.96 2.55 -1.74
N PRO A 137 -8.89 2.84 -2.67
CA PRO A 137 -9.41 1.84 -3.61
C PRO A 137 -8.33 1.12 -4.43
N VAL A 138 -7.28 1.83 -4.86
CA VAL A 138 -6.16 1.24 -5.61
C VAL A 138 -5.39 0.18 -4.80
N VAL A 139 -5.31 0.35 -3.48
CA VAL A 139 -4.65 -0.60 -2.58
C VAL A 139 -5.51 -1.86 -2.39
N HIS A 140 -6.82 -1.72 -2.20
CA HIS A 140 -7.73 -2.86 -2.16
C HIS A 140 -7.74 -3.63 -3.49
N ASN A 141 -7.64 -2.93 -4.63
CA ASN A 141 -7.48 -3.56 -5.93
C ASN A 141 -6.18 -4.36 -6.03
N ALA A 142 -5.06 -3.88 -5.47
CA ALA A 142 -3.80 -4.61 -5.46
C ALA A 142 -3.91 -5.95 -4.71
N VAL A 143 -4.60 -5.97 -3.56
CA VAL A 143 -4.86 -7.20 -2.80
C VAL A 143 -5.72 -8.18 -3.61
N ARG A 144 -6.77 -7.69 -4.28
CA ARG A 144 -7.59 -8.53 -5.16
C ARG A 144 -6.75 -9.15 -6.29
N VAL A 145 -5.90 -8.35 -6.95
CA VAL A 145 -4.98 -8.86 -7.98
C VAL A 145 -4.05 -9.92 -7.41
N ALA A 146 -3.59 -9.80 -6.16
CA ALA A 146 -2.76 -10.82 -5.52
C ALA A 146 -3.49 -12.16 -5.36
N TYR A 147 -4.76 -12.15 -4.94
CA TYR A 147 -5.59 -13.36 -4.90
C TYR A 147 -5.80 -13.97 -6.30
N ASP A 148 -6.04 -13.15 -7.32
CA ASP A 148 -6.23 -13.63 -8.70
C ASP A 148 -4.96 -14.28 -9.25
N LEU A 149 -3.78 -13.70 -8.96
CA LEU A 149 -2.48 -14.27 -9.34
C LEU A 149 -2.23 -15.60 -8.63
N GLU A 150 -2.57 -15.72 -7.35
CA GLU A 150 -2.46 -16.97 -6.60
C GLU A 150 -3.34 -18.08 -7.21
N VAL A 151 -4.61 -17.78 -7.51
CA VAL A 151 -5.53 -18.72 -8.15
C VAL A 151 -4.97 -19.18 -9.51
N SER A 152 -4.46 -18.23 -10.30
CA SER A 152 -3.87 -18.53 -11.62
C SER A 152 -2.66 -19.46 -11.51
N ARG A 153 -1.77 -19.24 -10.52
CA ARG A 153 -0.63 -20.13 -10.27
C ARG A 153 -1.06 -21.55 -9.89
N ARG A 154 -2.07 -21.66 -9.02
CA ARG A 154 -2.62 -22.96 -8.59
C ARG A 154 -3.24 -23.73 -9.76
N ALA A 155 -3.92 -23.03 -10.67
CA ALA A 155 -4.50 -23.64 -11.87
C ALA A 155 -3.43 -24.04 -12.91
N GLY A 156 -2.34 -23.28 -13.04
CA GLY A 156 -1.24 -23.57 -13.96
C GLY A 156 -0.30 -24.70 -13.50
N GLY A 157 -0.24 -24.99 -12.19
CA GLY A 157 0.63 -26.02 -11.60
C GLY A 157 0.16 -27.47 -11.77
N THR A 158 -0.96 -27.71 -12.46
CA THR A 158 -1.52 -29.05 -12.75
C THR A 158 -1.28 -29.54 -14.18
N SER A 159 -0.31 -28.96 -14.91
CA SER A 159 0.04 -29.36 -16.28
C SER A 159 1.26 -30.27 -16.34
#